data_AF-A0A817JDE5-F1
#
_entry.id   AF-A0A817JDE5-F1
#
_cell.length_a   1.000
_cell.length_b   1.000
_cell.length_c   1.000
_cell.angle_alpha   90.00
_cell.angle_beta   90.00
_cell.angle_gamma   90.00
#
_symmetry.space_group_name_H-M   'P 1'
#
loop_
_entity.id
_entity.type
_entity.pdbx_description
1 polymer ?
#
loop_
_entity_poly.entity_id
_entity_poly.type
_entity_poly.pdbx_seq_one_letter_code
_entity_poly.pdbx_strand_id
1 'polypeptide(L)'
;MNQRLLFILLAAALFFGMIILYRSYQPDDAVASNDAKKNFFLYSKTNKETTVSSFSWSYSVISDTPVRVDFFVMSKCPDARKCELLFAPSLLKLSSIINFTVSYIAYETNSNEISCMHGPNECLGNKQQLCVQNMCSQATLIKFLQCQSKQLDNIPDNGEQCVKEASSDSLKWSDIDACVKSNTANELFRKSLEKTRSASAKKSCTIHLNGKFWCMHDGTCELSISDFTFHSLTEQLRVLNLHTIKIIGDGNCFFRAISHQVFGNQTHHRRLRSDAITYITLNSSALEFFVSDEDDTIYDYIFRMKKNYAYADHFIIMATASILYQNIIVHEYGKNPLLISRSDYIDRQLHISYNPNNQHYESVTHFDGTIPIFSFDDLQLT
;
A
#
# COMPACT_ATOMS: atom_id res chain seq x y z
N MET A 1 4.79 -11.04 -16.71
CA MET A 1 4.37 -10.17 -15.58
C MET A 1 5.28 -8.95 -15.35
N ASN A 2 4.88 -7.74 -15.79
CA ASN A 2 5.68 -6.50 -15.81
C ASN A 2 6.53 -6.34 -14.53
N GLN A 3 7.83 -6.10 -14.62
CA GLN A 3 8.72 -5.86 -13.46
C GLN A 3 8.13 -4.81 -12.50
N ARG A 4 7.35 -3.87 -13.03
CA ARG A 4 6.60 -2.88 -12.25
C ARG A 4 5.38 -3.46 -11.52
N LEU A 5 4.61 -4.34 -12.16
CA LEU A 5 3.46 -5.02 -11.54
C LEU A 5 3.91 -5.96 -10.41
N LEU A 6 5.10 -6.54 -10.55
CA LEU A 6 5.75 -7.37 -9.55
C LEU A 6 6.22 -6.57 -8.33
N PHE A 7 6.87 -5.41 -8.54
CA PHE A 7 7.18 -4.45 -7.48
C PHE A 7 5.93 -3.97 -6.74
N ILE A 8 4.84 -3.75 -7.47
CA ILE A 8 3.56 -3.30 -6.93
C ILE A 8 2.87 -4.38 -6.10
N LEU A 9 2.89 -5.64 -6.56
CA LEU A 9 2.36 -6.77 -5.79
C LEU A 9 3.19 -7.07 -4.54
N LEU A 10 4.50 -6.83 -4.59
CA LEU A 10 5.38 -6.86 -3.42
C LEU A 10 5.03 -5.75 -2.44
N ALA A 11 5.02 -4.49 -2.86
CA ALA A 11 4.70 -3.35 -1.99
C ALA A 11 3.30 -3.49 -1.36
N ALA A 12 2.28 -3.90 -2.13
CA ALA A 12 0.94 -4.14 -1.63
C ALA A 12 0.90 -5.29 -0.61
N ALA A 13 1.52 -6.45 -0.89
CA ALA A 13 1.54 -7.56 0.08
C ALA A 13 2.32 -7.19 1.36
N LEU A 14 3.34 -6.35 1.27
CA LEU A 14 4.14 -5.86 2.40
C LEU A 14 3.36 -4.78 3.21
N PHE A 15 2.51 -3.97 2.57
CA PHE A 15 1.65 -2.95 3.21
C PHE A 15 0.44 -3.57 3.95
N PHE A 16 -0.20 -4.60 3.38
CA PHE A 16 -1.32 -5.30 4.03
C PHE A 16 -0.91 -6.06 5.31
N GLY A 17 0.34 -6.48 5.44
CA GLY A 17 0.87 -7.07 6.67
C GLY A 17 0.91 -6.07 7.85
N MET A 18 1.14 -4.78 7.55
CA MET A 18 1.24 -3.72 8.57
C MET A 18 -0.15 -3.38 9.16
N ILE A 19 -1.20 -3.36 8.32
CA ILE A 19 -2.56 -2.97 8.71
C ILE A 19 -3.23 -4.00 9.64
N ILE A 20 -2.98 -5.31 9.41
CA ILE A 20 -3.59 -6.37 10.22
C ILE A 20 -3.06 -6.35 11.67
N LEU A 21 -1.83 -5.90 11.91
CA LEU A 21 -1.22 -5.85 13.25
C LEU A 21 -1.56 -4.56 14.02
N TYR A 22 -1.85 -3.45 13.33
CA TYR A 22 -2.26 -2.20 13.98
C TYR A 22 -3.63 -2.32 14.69
N ARG A 23 -4.49 -3.25 14.23
CA ARG A 23 -5.81 -3.51 14.86
C ARG A 23 -5.75 -4.25 16.20
N SER A 24 -4.60 -4.73 16.66
CA SER A 24 -4.47 -5.44 17.94
C SER A 24 -4.06 -4.57 19.14
N TYR A 25 -3.93 -3.25 18.96
CA TYR A 25 -3.57 -2.33 20.04
C TYR A 25 -4.60 -1.19 20.15
N GLN A 26 -5.57 -1.35 21.05
CA GLN A 26 -6.40 -0.26 21.55
C GLN A 26 -6.18 -0.09 23.05
N PRO A 27 -6.22 1.17 23.52
CA PRO A 27 -7.10 1.48 24.62
C PRO A 27 -8.09 2.61 24.27
N ASP A 28 -9.26 2.51 24.90
CA ASP A 28 -10.42 3.39 24.82
C ASP A 28 -10.10 4.86 25.19
N ASP A 29 -10.78 5.81 24.52
CA ASP A 29 -11.70 6.76 25.17
C ASP A 29 -12.17 7.86 24.19
N ALA A 30 -13.47 8.11 24.24
CA ALA A 30 -14.18 9.12 23.46
C ALA A 30 -14.13 10.50 24.13
N VAL A 31 -13.90 11.58 23.37
CA VAL A 31 -14.42 12.92 23.70
C VAL A 31 -14.73 13.69 22.40
N ALA A 32 -15.93 14.24 22.34
CA ALA A 32 -16.43 15.13 21.28
C ALA A 32 -15.90 16.57 21.42
N SER A 33 -15.70 17.28 20.31
CA SER A 33 -15.85 18.74 20.31
C SER A 33 -16.15 19.32 18.92
N ASN A 34 -17.19 20.17 18.89
CA ASN A 34 -17.40 21.23 17.90
C ASN A 34 -16.12 22.06 17.69
N ASP A 35 -15.81 22.49 16.46
CA ASP A 35 -16.08 23.86 16.00
C ASP A 35 -15.37 24.18 14.65
N ALA A 36 -15.98 25.12 13.93
CA ALA A 36 -15.37 26.14 13.06
C ALA A 36 -14.55 25.77 11.79
N LYS A 37 -15.18 26.10 10.65
CA LYS A 37 -14.76 27.11 9.63
C LYS A 37 -13.29 27.13 9.14
N LYS A 38 -13.16 27.25 7.81
CA LYS A 38 -12.06 27.77 6.95
C LYS A 38 -11.47 26.66 6.05
N ASN A 39 -11.15 26.84 4.76
CA ASN A 39 -11.09 27.99 3.85
C ASN A 39 -11.35 27.52 2.42
N PHE A 40 -11.87 28.44 1.61
CA PHE A 40 -12.23 28.33 0.20
C PHE A 40 -11.13 28.98 -0.65
N PHE A 41 -10.70 28.36 -1.75
CA PHE A 41 -9.95 29.05 -2.82
C PHE A 41 -10.28 28.47 -4.22
N LEU A 42 -10.37 29.38 -5.19
CA LEU A 42 -10.98 29.33 -6.52
C LEU A 42 -9.97 29.11 -7.67
N TYR A 43 -10.54 28.96 -8.90
CA TYR A 43 -10.03 29.12 -10.28
C TYR A 43 -9.67 27.83 -11.06
N SER A 44 -9.88 27.69 -12.38
CA SER A 44 -10.77 28.26 -13.41
C SER A 44 -10.58 27.49 -14.73
N LYS A 45 -11.61 27.46 -15.59
CA LYS A 45 -11.70 26.82 -16.93
C LYS A 45 -10.60 27.19 -17.95
N THR A 46 -10.37 26.30 -18.94
CA THR A 46 -10.54 26.60 -20.39
C THR A 46 -10.56 25.31 -21.25
N ASN A 47 -11.30 25.37 -22.37
CA ASN A 47 -11.70 24.28 -23.28
C ASN A 47 -10.67 23.96 -24.39
N LYS A 48 -10.65 22.73 -24.95
CA LYS A 48 -11.25 22.34 -26.27
C LYS A 48 -10.63 21.06 -26.90
N GLU A 49 -11.53 20.21 -27.38
CA GLU A 49 -11.52 19.33 -28.57
C GLU A 49 -10.48 18.19 -28.74
N THR A 50 -11.00 16.96 -28.67
CA THR A 50 -10.38 15.68 -29.05
C THR A 50 -10.68 15.29 -30.50
N THR A 51 -9.66 14.83 -31.23
CA THR A 51 -9.80 13.96 -32.41
C THR A 51 -9.43 12.52 -32.02
N VAL A 52 -10.29 11.56 -32.38
CA VAL A 52 -10.11 10.13 -32.07
C VAL A 52 -9.29 9.50 -33.19
N SER A 53 -8.12 8.96 -32.87
CA SER A 53 -7.41 8.00 -33.73
C SER A 53 -7.27 6.66 -33.01
N SER A 54 -7.65 5.59 -33.70
CA SER A 54 -7.57 4.21 -33.25
C SER A 54 -6.12 3.76 -33.21
N PHE A 55 -5.57 3.53 -32.02
CA PHE A 55 -4.26 2.91 -31.85
C PHE A 55 -4.40 1.43 -31.47
N SER A 56 -3.83 0.57 -32.31
CA SER A 56 -3.68 -0.87 -32.05
C SER A 56 -2.57 -1.06 -31.01
N TRP A 57 -2.85 -1.77 -29.92
CA TRP A 57 -1.88 -2.04 -28.86
C TRP A 57 -0.94 -3.17 -29.29
N SER A 58 0.34 -2.87 -29.46
CA SER A 58 1.39 -3.88 -29.40
C SER A 58 1.77 -4.12 -27.94
N TYR A 59 1.53 -5.34 -27.45
CA TYR A 59 1.99 -5.78 -26.14
C TYR A 59 3.53 -5.84 -26.16
N SER A 60 4.18 -4.91 -25.45
CA SER A 60 5.61 -4.99 -25.19
C SER A 60 5.88 -6.04 -24.11
N VAL A 61 6.81 -6.94 -24.44
CA VAL A 61 7.22 -8.10 -23.66
C VAL A 61 7.69 -7.69 -22.28
N ILE A 62 7.20 -8.39 -21.27
CA ILE A 62 7.60 -8.22 -19.88
C ILE A 62 9.04 -8.71 -19.71
N SER A 63 9.87 -7.95 -19.00
CA SER A 63 11.19 -8.40 -18.55
C SER A 63 11.11 -9.54 -17.51
N ASP A 64 11.91 -10.58 -17.76
CA ASP A 64 11.87 -11.92 -17.14
C ASP A 64 12.74 -12.04 -15.86
N THR A 65 13.32 -10.94 -15.36
CA THR A 65 14.26 -11.02 -14.23
C THR A 65 13.56 -10.83 -12.87
N PRO A 66 13.73 -11.74 -11.90
CA PRO A 66 13.19 -11.61 -10.55
C PRO A 66 13.63 -10.33 -9.85
N VAL A 67 12.75 -9.75 -9.03
CA VAL A 67 13.05 -8.54 -8.23
C VAL A 67 13.95 -8.91 -7.06
N ARG A 68 15.07 -8.20 -6.89
CA ARG A 68 15.97 -8.41 -5.76
C ARG A 68 15.43 -7.73 -4.51
N VAL A 69 15.27 -8.49 -3.43
CA VAL A 69 14.84 -8.01 -2.11
C VAL A 69 15.95 -8.30 -1.11
N ASP A 70 16.55 -7.28 -0.54
CA ASP A 70 17.68 -7.40 0.37
C ASP A 70 17.30 -6.88 1.75
N PHE A 71 17.38 -7.73 2.77
CA PHE A 71 17.20 -7.33 4.17
C PHE A 71 18.57 -7.17 4.82
N PHE A 72 18.78 -6.07 5.54
CA PHE A 72 19.97 -5.77 6.31
C PHE A 72 19.59 -5.69 7.79
N VAL A 73 19.98 -6.70 8.55
CA VAL A 73 19.44 -6.97 9.89
C VAL A 73 20.52 -7.37 10.90
N MET A 74 20.10 -7.59 12.14
CA MET A 74 20.86 -8.28 13.19
C MET A 74 19.95 -9.38 13.75
N SER A 75 20.39 -10.63 13.83
CA SER A 75 19.50 -11.76 14.17
C SER A 75 18.81 -11.64 15.54
N LYS A 76 19.44 -10.95 16.51
CA LYS A 76 18.88 -10.70 17.85
C LYS A 76 18.27 -9.30 18.03
N CYS A 77 18.11 -8.53 16.96
CA CYS A 77 17.49 -7.21 17.04
C CYS A 77 15.95 -7.31 17.06
N PRO A 78 15.26 -6.65 18.00
CA PRO A 78 13.80 -6.60 18.03
C PRO A 78 13.17 -6.06 16.73
N ASP A 79 13.85 -5.15 16.03
CA ASP A 79 13.34 -4.56 14.80
C ASP A 79 13.53 -5.49 13.59
N ALA A 80 14.57 -6.32 13.60
CA ALA A 80 14.70 -7.44 12.65
C ALA A 80 13.52 -8.41 12.84
N ARG A 81 13.22 -8.80 14.08
CA ARG A 81 12.09 -9.68 14.40
C ARG A 81 10.78 -9.14 13.84
N LYS A 82 10.46 -7.87 14.10
CA LYS A 82 9.21 -7.27 13.59
C LYS A 82 9.16 -7.32 12.06
N CYS A 83 10.25 -6.90 11.42
CA CYS A 83 10.39 -6.85 9.96
C CYS A 83 10.26 -8.22 9.29
N GLU A 84 10.98 -9.21 9.79
CA GLU A 84 10.97 -10.57 9.24
C GLU A 84 9.61 -11.25 9.43
N LEU A 85 9.00 -11.12 10.62
CA LEU A 85 7.68 -11.70 10.87
C LEU A 85 6.59 -11.02 10.03
N LEU A 86 6.68 -9.70 9.86
CA LEU A 86 5.77 -8.90 9.06
C LEU A 86 5.81 -9.31 7.57
N PHE A 87 7.01 -9.46 7.01
CA PHE A 87 7.18 -9.64 5.57
C PHE A 87 7.27 -11.10 5.12
N ALA A 88 7.50 -12.06 6.04
CA ALA A 88 7.57 -13.49 5.71
C ALA A 88 6.41 -14.01 4.85
N PRO A 89 5.12 -13.71 5.12
CA PRO A 89 4.01 -14.20 4.30
C PRO A 89 4.11 -13.74 2.83
N SER A 90 4.49 -12.47 2.63
CA SER A 90 4.61 -11.85 1.32
C SER A 90 5.82 -12.36 0.56
N LEU A 91 6.95 -12.52 1.25
CA LEU A 91 8.16 -13.12 0.67
C LEU A 91 7.92 -14.57 0.21
N LEU A 92 7.16 -15.36 0.98
CA LEU A 92 6.80 -16.73 0.60
C LEU A 92 5.83 -16.77 -0.59
N LYS A 93 4.79 -15.93 -0.58
CA LYS A 93 3.80 -15.88 -1.66
C LYS A 93 4.40 -15.45 -3.00
N LEU A 94 5.46 -14.65 -2.97
CA LEU A 94 6.08 -14.03 -4.13
C LEU A 94 7.44 -14.66 -4.48
N SER A 95 7.78 -15.82 -3.90
CA SER A 95 9.08 -16.47 -4.07
C SER A 95 9.45 -16.77 -5.54
N SER A 96 8.45 -17.01 -6.40
CA SER A 96 8.70 -17.30 -7.83
C SER A 96 9.21 -16.10 -8.62
N ILE A 97 9.04 -14.90 -8.07
CA ILE A 97 9.19 -13.64 -8.78
C ILE A 97 10.13 -12.67 -8.03
N ILE A 98 10.69 -13.10 -6.90
CA ILE A 98 11.72 -12.36 -6.18
C ILE A 98 12.96 -13.19 -5.94
N ASN A 99 14.09 -12.51 -5.83
CA ASN A 99 15.32 -13.05 -5.27
C ASN A 99 15.57 -12.36 -3.93
N PHE A 100 15.36 -13.09 -2.84
CA PHE A 100 15.39 -12.59 -1.46
C PHE A 100 16.71 -13.01 -0.82
N THR A 101 17.39 -12.05 -0.21
CA THR A 101 18.56 -12.34 0.60
C THR A 101 18.56 -11.51 1.88
N VAL A 102 19.26 -12.03 2.87
CA VAL A 102 19.54 -11.38 4.14
C VAL A 102 21.06 -11.16 4.29
N SER A 103 21.41 -9.98 4.80
CA SER A 103 22.74 -9.49 5.12
C SER A 103 22.73 -8.89 6.52
N TYR A 104 23.89 -8.86 7.16
CA TYR A 104 24.01 -8.57 8.59
C TYR A 104 24.79 -7.29 8.85
N ILE A 105 24.32 -6.55 9.85
CA ILE A 105 24.99 -5.40 10.42
C ILE A 105 25.84 -5.90 11.58
N ALA A 106 27.17 -5.83 11.42
CA ALA A 106 28.14 -6.11 12.47
C ALA A 106 29.39 -5.26 12.19
N TYR A 107 30.35 -5.28 13.10
CA TYR A 107 31.60 -4.52 12.96
C TYR A 107 32.81 -5.43 13.05
N GLU A 108 33.86 -5.08 12.31
CA GLU A 108 35.14 -5.75 12.40
C GLU A 108 35.99 -5.05 13.46
N THR A 109 36.61 -5.82 14.34
CA THR A 109 37.55 -5.34 15.34
C THR A 109 38.94 -5.12 14.73
N ASN A 110 39.84 -4.49 15.48
CA ASN A 110 41.25 -4.33 15.08
C ASN A 110 41.98 -5.67 14.90
N SER A 111 41.47 -6.76 15.50
CA SER A 111 41.96 -8.14 15.32
C SER A 111 41.39 -8.84 14.07
N ASN A 112 40.62 -8.14 13.23
CA ASN A 112 39.92 -8.71 12.08
C ASN A 112 38.85 -9.78 12.46
N GLU A 113 38.37 -9.71 13.69
CA GLU A 113 37.27 -10.52 14.22
C GLU A 113 35.95 -9.79 14.04
N ILE A 114 34.87 -10.53 13.79
CA ILE A 114 33.53 -9.95 13.64
C ILE A 114 32.86 -9.91 15.01
N SER A 115 32.34 -8.74 15.37
CA SER A 115 31.62 -8.49 16.61
C SER A 115 30.24 -7.89 16.33
N CYS A 116 29.26 -8.29 17.15
CA CYS A 116 27.84 -8.02 16.96
C CYS A 116 27.26 -7.23 18.12
N MET A 117 26.23 -6.42 17.86
CA MET A 117 25.68 -5.47 18.84
C MET A 117 25.02 -6.16 20.04
N HIS A 118 24.35 -7.28 19.83
CA HIS A 118 23.69 -8.07 20.88
C HIS A 118 24.57 -9.25 21.36
N GLY A 119 25.89 -9.12 21.21
CA GLY A 119 26.86 -10.08 21.72
C GLY A 119 27.10 -11.31 20.83
N PRO A 120 27.88 -12.30 21.32
CA PRO A 120 28.37 -13.42 20.51
C PRO A 120 27.25 -14.34 20.01
N ASN A 121 26.15 -14.45 20.76
CA ASN A 121 24.99 -15.25 20.37
C ASN A 121 24.30 -14.70 19.12
N GLU A 122 24.30 -13.37 18.93
CA GLU A 122 23.84 -12.76 17.67
C GLU A 122 24.76 -13.13 16.51
N CYS A 123 26.08 -13.06 16.70
CA CYS A 123 27.03 -13.45 15.68
C CYS A 123 26.88 -14.92 15.26
N LEU A 124 26.59 -15.82 16.20
CA LEU A 124 26.27 -17.22 15.90
C LEU A 124 24.94 -17.35 15.15
N GLY A 125 23.90 -16.61 15.56
CA GLY A 125 22.62 -16.56 14.84
C GLY A 125 22.76 -16.05 13.41
N ASN A 126 23.52 -14.98 13.20
CA ASN A 126 23.83 -14.43 11.88
C ASN A 126 24.51 -15.50 10.99
N LYS A 127 25.47 -16.27 11.53
CA LYS A 127 26.12 -17.37 10.80
C LYS A 127 25.15 -18.51 10.46
N GLN A 128 24.27 -18.90 11.38
CA GLN A 128 23.24 -19.93 11.11
C GLN A 128 22.36 -19.53 9.93
N GLN A 129 21.83 -18.31 9.95
CA GLN A 129 20.95 -17.80 8.91
C GLN A 129 21.69 -17.66 7.55
N LEU A 130 22.97 -17.24 7.55
CA LEU A 130 23.82 -17.22 6.35
C LEU A 130 24.09 -18.61 5.77
N CYS A 131 24.34 -19.61 6.62
CA CYS A 131 24.52 -20.99 6.19
C CYS A 131 23.23 -21.54 5.57
N VAL A 132 22.08 -21.30 6.19
CA VAL A 132 20.78 -21.68 5.60
C VAL A 132 20.56 -20.99 4.26
N GLN A 133 20.85 -19.69 4.14
CA GLN A 133 20.77 -18.95 2.88
C GLN A 133 21.66 -19.54 1.77
N ASN A 134 22.87 -19.97 2.13
CA ASN A 134 23.83 -20.52 1.17
C ASN A 134 23.47 -21.95 0.72
N MET A 135 22.85 -22.74 1.60
CA MET A 135 22.66 -24.18 1.40
C MET A 135 21.23 -24.55 0.99
N CYS A 136 20.26 -23.68 1.22
CA CYS A 136 18.84 -24.02 1.13
C CYS A 136 18.09 -23.15 0.13
N SER A 137 16.85 -23.55 -0.16
CA SER A 137 15.95 -22.71 -0.94
C SER A 137 15.61 -21.42 -0.19
N GLN A 138 15.30 -20.37 -0.95
CA GLN A 138 14.79 -19.11 -0.40
C GLN A 138 13.54 -19.32 0.49
N ALA A 139 12.64 -20.24 0.14
CA ALA A 139 11.47 -20.56 0.95
C ALA A 139 11.86 -21.16 2.31
N THR A 140 12.86 -22.04 2.33
CA THR A 140 13.44 -22.60 3.57
C THR A 140 14.09 -21.50 4.39
N LEU A 141 14.86 -20.60 3.77
CA LEU A 141 15.44 -19.44 4.44
C LEU A 141 14.38 -18.57 5.11
N ILE A 142 13.33 -18.17 4.40
CA ILE A 142 12.27 -17.31 4.93
C ILE A 142 11.57 -17.97 6.13
N LYS A 143 11.25 -19.27 6.04
CA LYS A 143 10.65 -20.03 7.15
C LYS A 143 11.59 -20.15 8.34
N PHE A 144 12.89 -20.36 8.10
CA PHE A 144 13.90 -20.45 9.14
C PHE A 144 14.04 -19.12 9.90
N LEU A 145 14.15 -18.00 9.18
CA LEU A 145 14.16 -16.66 9.75
C LEU A 145 12.90 -16.42 10.58
N GLN A 146 11.72 -16.72 10.03
CA GLN A 146 10.45 -16.59 10.72
C GLN A 146 10.40 -17.40 12.02
N CYS A 147 10.89 -18.65 12.01
CA CYS A 147 10.96 -19.48 13.21
C CYS A 147 11.90 -18.89 14.26
N GLN A 148 13.13 -18.52 13.87
CA GLN A 148 14.10 -17.96 14.82
C GLN A 148 13.59 -16.66 15.44
N SER A 149 13.05 -15.77 14.62
CA SER A 149 12.53 -14.47 15.05
C SER A 149 11.31 -14.56 15.97
N LYS A 150 10.54 -15.68 15.97
CA LYS A 150 9.49 -15.90 16.98
C LYS A 150 10.05 -16.05 18.39
N GLN A 151 11.25 -16.62 18.54
CA GLN A 151 11.92 -16.86 19.81
C GLN A 151 13.30 -16.16 19.85
N LEU A 152 13.28 -14.83 19.70
CA LEU A 152 14.48 -13.97 19.60
C LEU A 152 15.55 -14.25 20.68
N ASP A 153 15.10 -14.42 21.93
CA ASP A 153 15.99 -14.63 23.07
C ASP A 153 16.75 -15.95 22.98
N ASN A 154 16.12 -16.98 22.38
CA ASN A 154 16.68 -18.32 22.21
C ASN A 154 17.62 -18.44 21.00
N ILE A 155 17.87 -17.37 20.25
CA ILE A 155 18.91 -17.39 19.20
C ILE A 155 20.28 -17.40 19.87
N PRO A 156 21.19 -18.35 19.55
CA PRO A 156 21.15 -19.28 18.40
C PRO A 156 20.62 -20.70 18.69
N ASP A 157 20.28 -21.01 19.94
CA ASP A 157 19.93 -22.36 20.42
C ASP A 157 18.66 -22.93 19.77
N ASN A 158 17.76 -22.09 19.28
CA ASN A 158 16.57 -22.49 18.53
C ASN A 158 16.84 -22.99 17.09
N GLY A 159 18.10 -22.96 16.61
CA GLY A 159 18.46 -23.29 15.23
C GLY A 159 18.05 -24.70 14.79
N GLU A 160 18.27 -25.73 15.61
CA GLU A 160 17.91 -27.11 15.24
C GLU A 160 16.40 -27.27 15.06
N GLN A 161 15.62 -26.72 16.00
CA GLN A 161 14.16 -26.72 15.91
C GLN A 161 13.71 -26.00 14.64
N CYS A 162 14.29 -24.84 14.34
CA CYS A 162 13.90 -24.06 13.16
C CYS A 162 14.28 -24.71 11.84
N VAL A 163 15.36 -25.50 11.77
CA VAL A 163 15.64 -26.34 10.61
C VAL A 163 14.55 -27.39 10.39
N LYS A 164 14.10 -28.05 11.47
CA LYS A 164 13.02 -29.04 11.43
C LYS A 164 11.69 -28.44 10.98
N GLU A 165 11.37 -27.22 11.42
CA GLU A 165 10.14 -26.53 11.02
C GLU A 165 10.19 -25.94 9.60
N ALA A 166 11.35 -25.48 9.15
CA ALA A 166 11.49 -24.76 7.89
C ALA A 166 11.58 -25.66 6.65
N SER A 167 12.03 -26.90 6.81
CA SER A 167 12.36 -27.81 5.71
C SER A 167 11.55 -29.11 5.75
N SER A 168 11.38 -29.73 4.59
CA SER A 168 11.08 -31.16 4.46
C SER A 168 12.28 -32.03 4.87
N ASP A 169 12.02 -33.30 5.17
CA ASP A 169 12.87 -34.33 5.84
C ASP A 169 14.34 -34.49 5.38
N SER A 170 14.76 -33.81 4.31
CA SER A 170 16.09 -33.90 3.72
C SER A 170 17.15 -33.01 4.39
N LEU A 171 16.77 -31.91 5.06
CA LEU A 171 17.73 -30.97 5.66
C LEU A 171 18.08 -31.40 7.09
N LYS A 172 19.35 -31.72 7.34
CA LYS A 172 19.84 -32.08 8.67
C LYS A 172 20.50 -30.89 9.35
N TRP A 173 20.17 -30.71 10.63
CA TRP A 173 20.82 -29.71 11.47
C TRP A 173 22.35 -29.87 11.50
N SER A 174 22.85 -31.11 11.47
CA SER A 174 24.28 -31.41 11.44
C SER A 174 25.01 -30.73 10.28
N ASP A 175 24.37 -30.58 9.12
CA ASP A 175 25.00 -29.99 7.94
C ASP A 175 25.09 -28.46 8.09
N ILE A 176 24.05 -27.84 8.67
CA ILE A 176 24.04 -26.41 9.01
C ILE A 176 25.05 -26.11 10.11
N ASP A 177 25.08 -26.89 11.19
CA ASP A 177 26.02 -26.72 12.30
C ASP A 177 27.49 -26.90 11.85
N ALA A 178 27.75 -27.86 10.95
CA ALA A 178 29.06 -28.00 10.31
C ALA A 178 29.44 -26.76 9.50
N CYS A 179 28.51 -26.19 8.72
CA CYS A 179 28.73 -24.93 8.02
C CYS A 179 29.06 -23.80 8.99
N VAL A 180 28.29 -23.63 10.07
CA VAL A 180 28.49 -22.56 11.07
C VAL A 180 29.87 -22.60 11.72
N LYS A 181 30.40 -23.81 11.96
CA LYS A 181 31.73 -24.05 12.54
C LYS A 181 32.87 -23.96 11.52
N SER A 182 32.57 -23.89 10.23
CA SER A 182 33.56 -23.87 9.16
C SER A 182 34.05 -22.45 8.83
N ASN A 183 35.16 -22.38 8.09
CA ASN A 183 35.62 -21.12 7.50
C ASN A 183 34.61 -20.53 6.49
N THR A 184 33.78 -21.36 5.86
CA THR A 184 32.73 -20.91 4.93
C THR A 184 31.76 -19.95 5.61
N ALA A 185 31.35 -20.20 6.86
CA ALA A 185 30.50 -19.25 7.58
C ALA A 185 31.19 -17.89 7.83
N ASN A 186 32.50 -17.89 8.08
CA ASN A 186 33.27 -16.65 8.26
C ASN A 186 33.37 -15.86 6.94
N GLU A 187 33.57 -16.55 5.81
CA GLU A 187 33.60 -15.93 4.48
C GLU A 187 32.22 -15.36 4.08
N LEU A 188 31.15 -16.13 4.31
CA LEU A 188 29.78 -15.67 4.10
C LEU A 188 29.47 -14.43 4.95
N PHE A 189 29.91 -14.41 6.20
CA PHE A 189 29.69 -13.27 7.09
C PHE A 189 30.46 -12.04 6.59
N ARG A 190 31.74 -12.16 6.22
CA ARG A 190 32.50 -11.03 5.65
C ARG A 190 31.86 -10.48 4.35
N LYS A 191 31.45 -11.36 3.44
CA LYS A 191 30.73 -10.96 2.21
C LYS A 191 29.42 -10.25 2.54
N SER A 192 28.71 -10.71 3.57
CA SER A 192 27.53 -10.04 4.08
C SER A 192 27.85 -8.64 4.61
N LEU A 193 28.94 -8.45 5.36
CA LEU A 193 29.37 -7.13 5.85
C LEU A 193 29.73 -6.17 4.71
N GLU A 194 30.44 -6.64 3.69
CA GLU A 194 30.73 -5.86 2.48
C GLU A 194 29.45 -5.36 1.82
N LYS A 195 28.46 -6.24 1.64
CA LYS A 195 27.17 -5.89 1.05
C LYS A 195 26.41 -4.87 1.92
N THR A 196 26.40 -5.05 3.25
CA THR A 196 25.80 -4.10 4.20
C THR A 196 26.46 -2.72 4.11
N ARG A 197 27.80 -2.66 3.99
CA ARG A 197 28.56 -1.41 3.81
C ARG A 197 28.22 -0.73 2.48
N SER A 198 28.23 -1.48 1.38
CA SER A 198 27.86 -0.94 0.06
C SER A 198 26.42 -0.42 0.02
N ALA A 199 25.52 -1.02 0.78
CA ALA A 199 24.14 -0.57 0.93
C ALA A 199 23.99 0.63 1.89
N SER A 200 25.05 1.06 2.58
CA SER A 200 24.98 2.08 3.63
C SER A 200 23.97 1.77 4.74
N ALA A 201 23.67 0.49 4.97
CA ALA A 201 22.70 0.05 5.96
C ALA A 201 23.32 0.09 7.37
N LYS A 202 22.84 1.00 8.22
CA LYS A 202 23.37 1.22 9.57
C LYS A 202 22.46 0.74 10.69
N LYS A 203 21.17 0.57 10.39
CA LYS A 203 20.14 0.19 11.37
C LYS A 203 19.39 -1.04 10.89
N SER A 204 19.04 -1.90 11.83
CA SER A 204 18.16 -3.04 11.59
C SER A 204 16.72 -2.60 11.84
N CYS A 205 15.71 -2.98 11.07
CA CYS A 205 15.72 -3.67 9.78
C CYS A 205 15.79 -2.64 8.64
N THR A 206 16.84 -2.67 7.81
CA THR A 206 16.90 -1.88 6.56
C THR A 206 16.57 -2.78 5.38
N ILE A 207 15.68 -2.36 4.48
CA ILE A 207 15.25 -3.14 3.31
C ILE A 207 15.61 -2.39 2.05
N HIS A 208 16.20 -3.10 1.08
CA HIS A 208 16.41 -2.59 -0.27
C HIS A 208 15.65 -3.43 -1.30
N LEU A 209 15.14 -2.76 -2.35
CA LEU A 209 14.57 -3.38 -3.52
C LEU A 209 15.39 -2.99 -4.76
N ASN A 210 15.91 -3.97 -5.51
CA ASN A 210 16.84 -3.76 -6.62
C ASN A 210 18.01 -2.82 -6.28
N GLY A 211 18.54 -2.94 -5.05
CA GLY A 211 19.67 -2.15 -4.56
C GLY A 211 19.31 -0.75 -4.06
N LYS A 212 18.06 -0.29 -4.23
CA LYS A 212 17.58 0.99 -3.69
C LYS A 212 16.97 0.80 -2.30
N PHE A 213 17.24 1.72 -1.39
CA PHE A 213 16.60 1.76 -0.07
C PHE A 213 15.06 1.81 -0.22
N TRP A 214 14.37 1.04 0.62
CA TRP A 214 12.90 0.93 0.63
C TRP A 214 12.31 1.32 1.99
N CYS A 215 12.77 0.68 3.07
CA CYS A 215 12.26 1.01 4.39
C CYS A 215 13.26 0.70 5.51
N MET A 216 13.12 1.47 6.59
CA MET A 216 13.76 1.23 7.88
C MET A 216 12.72 1.35 9.01
N HIS A 217 12.72 0.41 9.95
CA HIS A 217 11.71 0.34 11.03
C HIS A 217 11.63 1.61 11.91
N ASP A 218 12.73 2.34 12.09
CA ASP A 218 12.84 3.45 13.05
C ASP A 218 12.47 4.84 12.48
N GLY A 219 11.61 4.92 11.47
CA GLY A 219 10.91 6.18 11.18
C GLY A 219 10.84 6.66 9.75
N THR A 220 11.31 5.91 8.74
CA THR A 220 11.01 6.23 7.33
C THR A 220 10.95 4.98 6.47
N CYS A 221 9.74 4.55 6.10
CA CYS A 221 9.56 3.88 4.82
C CYS A 221 9.44 5.00 3.76
N GLU A 222 10.56 5.36 3.13
CA GLU A 222 10.58 6.30 2.00
C GLU A 222 10.14 5.55 0.72
N LEU A 223 8.87 5.14 0.68
CA LEU A 223 8.12 5.12 -0.57
C LEU A 223 6.74 5.70 -0.28
N SER A 224 6.57 6.99 -0.54
CA SER A 224 5.23 7.53 -0.75
C SER A 224 4.78 7.14 -2.17
N ILE A 225 3.48 7.24 -2.46
CA ILE A 225 3.00 6.98 -3.83
C ILE A 225 3.73 7.92 -4.84
N SER A 226 4.29 9.05 -4.38
CA SER A 226 5.10 10.00 -5.15
C SER A 226 6.38 9.43 -5.75
N ASP A 227 6.95 8.41 -5.10
CA ASP A 227 8.20 7.80 -5.54
C ASP A 227 8.03 6.88 -6.77
N PHE A 228 6.78 6.68 -7.21
CA PHE A 228 6.42 5.88 -8.37
C PHE A 228 6.00 6.76 -9.56
N THR A 229 6.55 6.49 -10.74
CA THR A 229 6.04 7.05 -11.99
C THR A 229 4.94 6.16 -12.56
N PHE A 230 3.71 6.65 -12.58
CA PHE A 230 2.56 5.97 -13.20
C PHE A 230 2.37 6.41 -14.65
N HIS A 231 1.91 5.49 -15.50
CA HIS A 231 1.49 5.79 -16.88
C HIS A 231 -0.02 5.70 -17.08
N SER A 232 -0.78 5.25 -16.06
CA SER A 232 -2.24 5.23 -16.07
C SER A 232 -2.84 5.22 -14.67
N LEU A 233 -4.12 5.58 -14.54
CA LEU A 233 -4.88 5.44 -13.29
C LEU A 233 -4.91 3.98 -12.81
N THR A 234 -4.99 3.02 -13.73
CA THR A 234 -4.98 1.59 -13.37
C THR A 234 -3.68 1.20 -12.67
N GLU A 235 -2.55 1.72 -13.11
CA GLU A 235 -1.26 1.49 -12.42
C GLU A 235 -1.24 2.19 -11.06
N GLN A 236 -1.71 3.43 -10.98
CA GLN A 236 -1.82 4.20 -9.73
C GLN A 236 -2.69 3.49 -8.70
N LEU A 237 -3.86 2.97 -9.08
CA LEU A 237 -4.76 2.25 -8.17
C LEU A 237 -4.20 0.89 -7.74
N ARG A 238 -3.50 0.19 -8.64
CA ARG A 238 -2.96 -1.15 -8.33
C ARG A 238 -1.97 -1.16 -7.16
N VAL A 239 -1.22 -0.08 -6.94
CA VAL A 239 -0.27 0.00 -5.81
C VAL A 239 -0.96 -0.03 -4.46
N LEU A 240 -2.20 0.42 -4.43
CA LEU A 240 -3.09 0.41 -3.27
C LEU A 240 -3.94 -0.88 -3.19
N ASN A 241 -3.64 -1.89 -4.03
CA ASN A 241 -4.51 -3.06 -4.21
C ASN A 241 -5.94 -2.67 -4.62
N LEU A 242 -6.08 -1.62 -5.43
CA LEU A 242 -7.35 -1.12 -5.94
C LEU A 242 -7.51 -1.37 -7.43
N HIS A 243 -8.76 -1.46 -7.86
CA HIS A 243 -9.14 -1.46 -9.26
C HIS A 243 -10.49 -0.77 -9.45
N THR A 244 -10.77 -0.37 -10.69
CA THR A 244 -12.07 0.18 -11.03
C THR A 244 -13.07 -0.92 -11.40
N ILE A 245 -14.31 -0.72 -10.96
CA ILE A 245 -15.48 -1.47 -11.38
C ILE A 245 -16.20 -0.64 -12.44
N LYS A 246 -16.38 -1.26 -13.61
CA LYS A 246 -16.97 -0.61 -14.77
C LYS A 246 -18.41 -0.15 -14.49
N ILE A 247 -18.63 1.15 -14.66
CA ILE A 247 -19.95 1.77 -14.54
C ILE A 247 -20.55 2.00 -15.93
N ILE A 248 -21.88 1.96 -16.02
CA ILE A 248 -22.57 2.30 -17.27
C ILE A 248 -22.24 3.75 -17.65
N GLY A 249 -21.72 3.94 -18.86
CA GLY A 249 -21.31 5.22 -19.43
C GLY A 249 -22.49 6.12 -19.82
N ASP A 250 -23.26 6.58 -18.84
CA ASP A 250 -24.34 7.55 -19.00
C ASP A 250 -24.18 8.75 -18.04
N GLY A 251 -25.03 9.77 -18.18
CA GLY A 251 -25.04 10.94 -17.29
C GLY A 251 -25.46 10.64 -15.84
N ASN A 252 -25.69 9.37 -15.48
CA ASN A 252 -25.90 8.93 -14.10
C ASN A 252 -24.66 8.22 -13.50
N CYS A 253 -23.53 8.17 -14.22
CA CYS A 253 -22.34 7.43 -13.81
C CYS A 253 -21.89 7.71 -12.37
N PHE A 254 -21.92 8.97 -11.92
CA PHE A 254 -21.64 9.30 -10.51
C PHE A 254 -22.56 8.54 -9.53
N PHE A 255 -23.88 8.70 -9.67
CA PHE A 255 -24.83 8.03 -8.79
C PHE A 255 -24.81 6.50 -8.92
N ARG A 256 -24.43 5.97 -10.09
CA ARG A 256 -24.23 4.52 -10.29
C ARG A 256 -22.98 4.02 -9.57
N ALA A 257 -21.89 4.78 -9.61
CA ALA A 257 -20.66 4.46 -8.87
C ALA A 257 -20.93 4.47 -7.36
N ILE A 258 -21.64 5.48 -6.85
CA ILE A 258 -22.06 5.55 -5.45
C ILE A 258 -23.02 4.41 -5.09
N SER A 259 -23.99 4.11 -5.96
CA SER A 259 -24.88 2.96 -5.77
C SER A 259 -24.09 1.66 -5.63
N HIS A 260 -23.06 1.46 -6.46
CA HIS A 260 -22.22 0.27 -6.37
C HIS A 260 -21.45 0.21 -5.06
N GLN A 261 -20.86 1.32 -4.63
CA GLN A 261 -20.14 1.40 -3.36
C GLN A 261 -21.03 1.11 -2.14
N VAL A 262 -22.27 1.61 -2.12
CA VAL A 262 -23.17 1.47 -0.97
C VAL A 262 -23.96 0.16 -0.99
N PHE A 263 -24.41 -0.29 -2.17
CA PHE A 263 -25.37 -1.39 -2.32
C PHE A 263 -24.82 -2.59 -3.09
N GLY A 264 -23.56 -2.54 -3.56
CA GLY A 264 -22.95 -3.59 -4.39
C GLY A 264 -23.52 -3.68 -5.81
N ASN A 265 -24.36 -2.74 -6.24
CA ASN A 265 -24.99 -2.73 -7.57
C ASN A 265 -25.31 -1.30 -8.04
N GLN A 266 -25.59 -1.11 -9.33
CA GLN A 266 -25.80 0.23 -9.93
C GLN A 266 -27.27 0.69 -9.96
N THR A 267 -28.21 -0.03 -9.33
CA THR A 267 -29.66 0.15 -9.58
C THR A 267 -30.29 1.29 -8.79
N HIS A 268 -29.64 1.78 -7.73
CA HIS A 268 -30.19 2.79 -6.82
C HIS A 268 -29.90 4.23 -7.25
N HIS A 269 -29.29 4.43 -8.42
CA HIS A 269 -28.82 5.73 -8.90
C HIS A 269 -29.91 6.83 -8.96
N ARG A 270 -31.17 6.47 -9.28
CA ARG A 270 -32.29 7.43 -9.32
C ARG A 270 -32.68 7.91 -7.92
N ARG A 271 -32.70 6.99 -6.95
CA ARG A 271 -33.01 7.29 -5.55
C ARG A 271 -31.93 8.21 -4.98
N LEU A 272 -30.66 7.87 -5.16
CA LEU A 272 -29.53 8.70 -4.72
C LEU A 272 -29.58 10.11 -5.32
N ARG A 273 -29.95 10.26 -6.60
CA ARG A 273 -30.18 11.59 -7.20
C ARG A 273 -31.30 12.33 -6.51
N SER A 274 -32.45 11.68 -6.30
CA SER A 274 -33.59 12.30 -5.62
C SER A 274 -33.20 12.79 -4.24
N ASP A 275 -32.52 11.95 -3.46
CA ASP A 275 -32.08 12.27 -2.11
C ASP A 275 -31.11 13.47 -2.13
N ALA A 276 -30.11 13.47 -3.03
CA ALA A 276 -29.16 14.58 -3.21
C ALA A 276 -29.85 15.92 -3.49
N ILE A 277 -30.83 15.91 -4.40
CA ILE A 277 -31.61 17.10 -4.72
C ILE A 277 -32.48 17.54 -3.54
N THR A 278 -33.07 16.61 -2.79
CA THR A 278 -33.82 16.92 -1.57
C THR A 278 -32.92 17.61 -0.54
N TYR A 279 -31.69 17.15 -0.34
CA TYR A 279 -30.74 17.82 0.55
C TYR A 279 -30.45 19.26 0.13
N ILE A 280 -30.18 19.49 -1.16
CA ILE A 280 -29.94 20.84 -1.68
C ILE A 280 -31.18 21.72 -1.52
N THR A 281 -32.38 21.18 -1.78
CA THR A 281 -33.65 21.89 -1.61
C THR A 281 -33.88 22.29 -0.15
N LEU A 282 -33.67 21.39 0.81
CA LEU A 282 -33.84 21.66 2.24
C LEU A 282 -32.81 22.66 2.79
N ASN A 283 -31.65 22.78 2.12
CA ASN A 283 -30.56 23.67 2.53
C ASN A 283 -30.40 24.87 1.56
N SER A 284 -31.42 25.18 0.76
CA SER A 284 -31.28 26.15 -0.33
C SER A 284 -30.81 27.52 0.16
N SER A 285 -31.35 28.04 1.27
CA SER A 285 -30.93 29.33 1.82
C SER A 285 -29.44 29.39 2.19
N ALA A 286 -28.83 28.27 2.58
CA ALA A 286 -27.40 28.21 2.91
C ALA A 286 -26.51 28.00 1.67
N LEU A 287 -27.07 27.41 0.61
CA LEU A 287 -26.35 27.07 -0.61
C LEU A 287 -26.51 28.11 -1.72
N GLU A 288 -27.53 28.97 -1.64
CA GLU A 288 -27.92 29.93 -2.68
C GLU A 288 -26.75 30.79 -3.14
N PHE A 289 -25.96 31.31 -2.20
CA PHE A 289 -24.77 32.12 -2.48
C PHE A 289 -23.66 31.36 -3.22
N PHE A 290 -23.57 30.05 -3.05
CA PHE A 290 -22.52 29.24 -3.68
C PHE A 290 -22.95 28.66 -5.02
N VAL A 291 -24.25 28.37 -5.16
CA VAL A 291 -24.82 27.65 -6.31
C VAL A 291 -25.32 28.59 -7.39
N SER A 292 -25.82 29.77 -7.01
CA SER A 292 -26.41 30.73 -7.95
C SER A 292 -25.33 31.63 -8.55
N ASP A 293 -25.54 32.09 -9.78
CA ASP A 293 -24.75 33.14 -10.41
C ASP A 293 -25.66 34.27 -10.94
N GLU A 294 -25.13 35.22 -11.74
CA GLU A 294 -25.89 36.38 -12.23
C GLU A 294 -27.10 35.97 -13.10
N ASP A 295 -27.06 34.79 -13.73
CA ASP A 295 -28.04 34.32 -14.71
C ASP A 295 -28.78 33.02 -14.30
N ASP A 296 -28.35 32.33 -13.24
CA ASP A 296 -28.88 31.03 -12.80
C ASP A 296 -29.19 31.01 -11.29
N THR A 297 -30.47 30.92 -10.91
CA THR A 297 -30.87 30.84 -9.50
C THR A 297 -30.69 29.42 -8.93
N ILE A 298 -30.67 29.27 -7.61
CA ILE A 298 -30.68 27.94 -6.99
C ILE A 298 -31.87 27.06 -7.41
N TYR A 299 -33.02 27.67 -7.73
CA TYR A 299 -34.19 26.93 -8.22
C TYR A 299 -33.98 26.42 -9.64
N ASP A 300 -33.38 27.22 -10.51
CA ASP A 300 -33.02 26.86 -11.88
C ASP A 300 -31.95 25.75 -11.88
N TYR A 301 -30.96 25.86 -11.00
CA TYR A 301 -29.99 24.82 -10.70
C TYR A 301 -30.68 23.51 -10.28
N ILE A 302 -31.55 23.55 -9.26
CA ILE A 302 -32.28 22.37 -8.77
C ILE A 302 -33.09 21.73 -9.90
N PHE A 303 -33.78 22.55 -10.69
CA PHE A 303 -34.58 22.08 -11.83
C PHE A 303 -33.73 21.36 -12.87
N ARG A 304 -32.53 21.87 -13.18
CA ARG A 304 -31.57 21.26 -14.10
C ARG A 304 -31.00 19.96 -13.56
N MET A 305 -30.55 19.94 -12.31
CA MET A 305 -29.87 18.78 -11.71
C MET A 305 -30.83 17.64 -11.34
N LYS A 306 -32.13 17.94 -11.15
CA LYS A 306 -33.19 16.95 -10.99
C LYS A 306 -33.41 16.09 -12.24
N LYS A 307 -33.09 16.59 -13.44
CA LYS A 307 -33.30 15.86 -14.70
C LYS A 307 -32.47 14.57 -14.72
N ASN A 308 -33.07 13.49 -15.20
CA ASN A 308 -32.36 12.23 -15.41
C ASN A 308 -31.18 12.47 -16.37
N TYR A 309 -30.05 11.81 -16.12
CA TYR A 309 -28.80 11.98 -16.86
C TYR A 309 -28.12 13.36 -16.74
N ALA A 310 -28.58 14.27 -15.88
CA ALA A 310 -27.79 15.47 -15.59
C ALA A 310 -26.50 15.08 -14.84
N TYR A 311 -25.34 15.48 -15.36
CA TYR A 311 -24.04 15.15 -14.79
C TYR A 311 -23.90 15.71 -13.37
N ALA A 312 -23.28 14.95 -12.47
CA ALA A 312 -23.02 15.42 -11.13
C ALA A 312 -21.88 16.45 -11.15
N ASP A 313 -22.07 17.54 -10.43
CA ASP A 313 -21.05 18.53 -10.13
C ASP A 313 -20.61 18.40 -8.66
N HIS A 314 -19.78 19.34 -8.21
CA HIS A 314 -19.28 19.34 -6.85
C HIS A 314 -20.38 19.43 -5.78
N PHE A 315 -21.43 20.22 -6.00
CA PHE A 315 -22.54 20.36 -5.04
C PHE A 315 -23.35 19.06 -4.90
N ILE A 316 -23.56 18.34 -6.00
CA ILE A 316 -24.18 17.01 -5.97
C ILE A 316 -23.31 16.01 -5.20
N ILE A 317 -21.99 16.04 -5.40
CA ILE A 317 -21.07 15.15 -4.67
C ILE A 317 -21.13 15.44 -3.16
N MET A 318 -21.08 16.71 -2.77
CA MET A 318 -21.19 17.13 -1.36
C MET A 318 -22.54 16.77 -0.74
N ALA A 319 -23.64 17.00 -1.46
CA ALA A 319 -24.98 16.63 -1.00
C ALA A 319 -25.10 15.11 -0.78
N THR A 320 -24.54 14.33 -1.71
CA THR A 320 -24.53 12.85 -1.63
C THR A 320 -23.72 12.37 -0.43
N ALA A 321 -22.51 12.90 -0.22
CA ALA A 321 -21.70 12.63 0.96
C ALA A 321 -22.48 12.95 2.25
N SER A 322 -23.19 14.08 2.26
CA SER A 322 -23.99 14.57 3.39
C SER A 322 -25.14 13.64 3.77
N ILE A 323 -25.86 13.10 2.79
CA ILE A 323 -26.99 12.20 3.03
C ILE A 323 -26.52 10.83 3.49
N LEU A 324 -25.43 10.34 2.92
CA LEU A 324 -24.89 9.03 3.26
C LEU A 324 -24.10 9.05 4.58
N TYR A 325 -23.73 10.23 5.06
CA TYR A 325 -22.80 10.42 6.17
C TYR A 325 -21.50 9.62 5.94
N GLN A 326 -20.97 9.74 4.72
CA GLN A 326 -19.76 9.07 4.28
C GLN A 326 -18.85 10.04 3.55
N ASN A 327 -17.55 9.86 3.73
CA ASN A 327 -16.53 10.54 2.96
C ASN A 327 -16.52 9.98 1.54
N ILE A 328 -16.29 10.84 0.54
CA ILE A 328 -16.11 10.41 -0.84
C ILE A 328 -14.70 10.77 -1.27
N ILE A 329 -13.92 9.75 -1.67
CA ILE A 329 -12.56 9.89 -2.19
C ILE A 329 -12.60 9.68 -3.69
N VAL A 330 -12.18 10.71 -4.43
CA VAL A 330 -12.14 10.72 -5.89
C VAL A 330 -10.71 10.56 -6.37
N HIS A 331 -10.43 9.43 -7.01
CA HIS A 331 -9.14 9.11 -7.63
C HIS A 331 -9.08 9.65 -9.06
N GLU A 332 -8.03 10.39 -9.39
CA GLU A 332 -7.78 10.85 -10.76
C GLU A 332 -6.32 10.58 -11.13
N TYR A 333 -6.06 10.26 -12.39
CA TYR A 333 -4.72 9.95 -12.87
C TYR A 333 -3.78 11.14 -12.66
N GLY A 334 -2.64 10.89 -12.01
CA GLY A 334 -1.58 11.88 -11.84
C GLY A 334 -1.94 13.03 -10.91
N LYS A 335 -3.03 12.90 -10.13
CA LYS A 335 -3.43 13.88 -9.12
C LYS A 335 -3.60 13.22 -7.76
N ASN A 336 -3.30 13.98 -6.71
CA ASN A 336 -3.70 13.61 -5.36
C ASN A 336 -5.21 13.37 -5.31
N PRO A 337 -5.67 12.31 -4.64
CA PRO A 337 -7.09 12.05 -4.49
C PRO A 337 -7.81 13.23 -3.83
N LEU A 338 -9.02 13.54 -4.29
CA LEU A 338 -9.85 14.56 -3.67
C LEU A 338 -10.72 13.93 -2.58
N LEU A 339 -10.62 14.44 -1.36
CA LEU A 339 -11.50 14.08 -0.25
C LEU A 339 -12.66 15.07 -0.14
N ILE A 340 -13.87 14.56 -0.24
CA ILE A 340 -15.09 15.23 0.20
C ILE A 340 -15.43 14.66 1.57
N SER A 341 -15.05 15.38 2.62
CA SER A 341 -15.24 14.95 4.01
C SER A 341 -16.64 15.29 4.52
N ARG A 342 -17.27 14.31 5.17
CA ARG A 342 -18.53 14.47 5.92
C ARG A 342 -18.49 13.82 7.29
N SER A 343 -17.60 12.86 7.51
CA SER A 343 -17.45 12.10 8.74
C SER A 343 -16.00 12.06 9.18
N ASP A 344 -15.77 12.21 10.48
CA ASP A 344 -14.44 12.06 11.09
C ASP A 344 -14.02 10.58 11.22
N TYR A 345 -14.94 9.64 10.94
CA TYR A 345 -14.68 8.21 11.03
C TYR A 345 -14.06 7.68 9.72
N ILE A 346 -12.85 7.13 9.85
CA ILE A 346 -12.05 6.61 8.74
C ILE A 346 -12.69 5.41 8.02
N ASP A 347 -13.55 4.64 8.69
CA ASP A 347 -14.25 3.48 8.12
C ASP A 347 -15.47 3.86 7.26
N ARG A 348 -15.79 5.15 7.16
CA ARG A 348 -16.89 5.69 6.35
C ARG A 348 -16.38 6.35 5.08
N GLN A 349 -15.77 5.58 4.19
CA GLN A 349 -15.18 6.08 2.94
C GLN A 349 -15.76 5.36 1.72
N LEU A 350 -16.12 6.14 0.70
CA LEU A 350 -16.49 5.65 -0.62
C LEU A 350 -15.40 6.03 -1.62
N HIS A 351 -14.91 5.05 -2.38
CA HIS A 351 -13.86 5.24 -3.36
C HIS A 351 -14.46 5.21 -4.77
N ILE A 352 -14.27 6.30 -5.51
CA ILE A 352 -14.64 6.41 -6.92
C ILE A 352 -13.46 6.98 -7.71
N SER A 353 -13.43 6.77 -9.01
CA SER A 353 -12.46 7.44 -9.88
C SER A 353 -13.14 8.35 -10.86
N TYR A 354 -12.48 9.45 -11.23
CA TYR A 354 -12.93 10.37 -12.26
C TYR A 354 -11.98 10.36 -13.46
N ASN A 355 -12.53 10.21 -14.66
CA ASN A 355 -11.79 10.36 -15.90
C ASN A 355 -12.22 11.66 -16.60
N PRO A 356 -11.33 12.68 -16.68
CA PRO A 356 -11.68 13.97 -17.26
C PRO A 356 -11.89 13.91 -18.78
N ASN A 357 -11.31 12.93 -19.47
CA ASN A 357 -11.38 12.84 -20.94
C ASN A 357 -12.78 12.48 -21.43
N ASN A 358 -13.56 11.73 -20.64
CA ASN A 358 -14.92 11.32 -20.99
C ASN A 358 -15.95 11.70 -19.92
N GLN A 359 -15.55 12.50 -18.91
CA GLN A 359 -16.40 12.94 -17.80
C GLN A 359 -17.14 11.77 -17.13
N HIS A 360 -16.41 10.69 -16.86
CA HIS A 360 -16.98 9.44 -16.37
C HIS A 360 -16.47 9.09 -14.97
N TYR A 361 -17.39 8.61 -14.13
CA TYR A 361 -17.08 8.05 -12.82
C TYR A 361 -17.14 6.53 -12.86
N GLU A 362 -16.11 5.89 -12.31
CA GLU A 362 -16.13 4.46 -11.98
C GLU A 362 -16.11 4.25 -10.47
N SER A 363 -16.58 3.09 -10.03
CA SER A 363 -16.42 2.70 -8.62
C SER A 363 -15.04 2.10 -8.41
N VAL A 364 -14.43 2.29 -7.24
CA VAL A 364 -13.09 1.75 -6.92
C VAL A 364 -13.20 0.82 -5.71
N THR A 365 -12.66 -0.39 -5.82
CA THR A 365 -12.68 -1.39 -4.72
C THR A 365 -11.35 -2.13 -4.63
N HIS A 366 -11.15 -2.85 -3.53
CA HIS A 366 -10.16 -3.91 -3.50
C HIS A 366 -10.50 -5.01 -4.52
N PHE A 367 -9.49 -5.79 -4.92
CA PHE A 367 -9.66 -6.91 -5.85
C PHE A 367 -10.58 -8.02 -5.33
N ASP A 368 -10.75 -8.13 -4.02
CA ASP A 368 -11.71 -9.06 -3.39
C ASP A 368 -13.13 -8.48 -3.30
N GLY A 369 -13.35 -7.28 -3.82
CA GLY A 369 -14.64 -6.58 -3.82
C GLY A 369 -14.95 -5.80 -2.55
N THR A 370 -14.06 -5.80 -1.55
CA THR A 370 -14.26 -5.02 -0.32
C THR A 370 -14.03 -3.52 -0.54
N ILE A 371 -14.70 -2.71 0.29
CA ILE A 371 -14.53 -1.25 0.29
C ILE A 371 -13.19 -0.91 0.94
N PRO A 372 -12.35 -0.08 0.31
CA PRO A 372 -11.06 0.27 0.88
C PRO A 372 -11.20 1.19 2.09
N ILE A 373 -10.28 1.06 3.03
CA ILE A 373 -10.16 1.94 4.20
C ILE A 373 -8.70 2.39 4.28
N PHE A 374 -8.46 3.69 4.11
CA PHE A 374 -7.12 4.29 4.18
C PHE A 374 -7.12 5.54 5.06
N SER A 375 -5.97 5.89 5.64
CA SER A 375 -5.74 7.28 6.03
C SER A 375 -5.67 8.13 4.77
N PHE A 376 -6.23 9.34 4.78
CA PHE A 376 -6.16 10.21 3.61
C PHE A 376 -4.73 10.64 3.28
N ASP A 377 -3.85 10.69 4.29
CA ASP A 377 -2.44 10.99 4.10
C ASP A 377 -1.71 9.85 3.35
N ASP A 378 -2.11 8.59 3.56
CA ASP A 378 -1.53 7.42 2.88
C ASP A 378 -1.86 7.38 1.38
N LEU A 379 -2.82 8.19 0.93
CA LEU A 379 -3.30 8.24 -0.45
C LEU A 379 -2.63 9.33 -1.29
N GLN A 380 -1.80 10.19 -0.68
CA GLN A 380 -1.16 11.30 -1.38
C GLN A 380 -0.06 10.80 -2.32
N LEU A 381 0.00 11.40 -3.52
CA LEU A 381 1.07 11.19 -4.50
C LEU A 381 2.28 12.10 -4.23
N THR A 382 2.45 12.64 -3.00
CA THR A 382 3.55 13.56 -2.64
C THR A 382 4.54 12.94 -1.67
#